data_AF-A0A3D5WQT9-F1
#
_entry.id   AF-A0A3D5WQT9-F1
#
_cell.length_a   1.000
_cell.length_b   1.000
_cell.length_c   1.000
_cell.angle_alpha   90.00
_cell.angle_beta   90.00
_cell.angle_gamma   90.00
#
_symmetry.space_group_name_H-M   'P 1'
#
loop_
_entity.id
_entity.type
_entity.pdbx_description
1 polymer ?
#
loop_
_entity_poly.entity_id
_entity_poly.type
_entity_poly.pdbx_seq_one_letter_code
_entity_poly.pdbx_strand_id
1 'polypeptide(L)'
;NKGEIYIFSPYSLIWNGDYYYVVGYSDKHENIGSFRVDRIADTPRVLKDDAVPMPAGFDLSEFLKTTFRMFNRKPETVELICDN
;
A
#
# COMPACT_ATOMS: atom_id res chain seq x y z
N ASN A 1 8.67 -16.14 10.50
CA ASN A 1 7.43 -15.33 10.46
C ASN A 1 6.30 -16.20 9.97
N LYS A 2 5.25 -16.42 10.78
CA LYS A 2 4.21 -17.44 10.59
C LYS A 2 3.15 -17.08 9.52
N GLY A 3 3.55 -16.50 8.38
CA GLY A 3 2.69 -16.29 7.21
C GLY A 3 1.25 -15.85 7.57
N GLU A 4 1.10 -14.60 7.99
CA GLU A 4 -0.21 -14.11 8.45
C GLU A 4 -1.17 -13.93 7.27
N ILE A 5 -2.41 -14.39 7.43
CA ILE A 5 -3.49 -14.23 6.46
C ILE A 5 -4.19 -12.90 6.75
N TYR A 6 -4.43 -12.11 5.71
CA TYR A 6 -5.11 -10.82 5.79
C TYR A 6 -6.32 -10.79 4.86
N ILE A 7 -7.41 -10.18 5.32
CA ILE A 7 -8.53 -9.80 4.46
C ILE A 7 -8.22 -8.43 3.87
N PHE A 8 -8.44 -8.31 2.57
CA PHE A 8 -8.10 -7.11 1.82
C PHE A 8 -9.16 -6.86 0.74
N SER A 9 -9.70 -5.66 0.70
CA SER A 9 -10.67 -5.23 -0.31
C SER A 9 -9.94 -4.48 -1.43
N PRO A 10 -9.67 -5.12 -2.59
CA PRO A 10 -8.86 -4.51 -3.65
C PRO A 10 -9.66 -3.45 -4.42
N TYR A 11 -9.04 -2.29 -4.66
CA TYR A 11 -9.60 -1.18 -5.43
C TYR A 11 -8.94 -1.00 -6.79
N SER A 12 -7.61 -1.04 -6.84
CA SER A 12 -6.87 -0.84 -8.08
C SER A 12 -5.52 -1.54 -8.03
N LEU A 13 -5.03 -1.96 -9.20
CA LEU A 13 -3.68 -2.44 -9.40
C LEU A 13 -2.84 -1.33 -10.00
N ILE A 14 -1.63 -1.12 -9.48
CA ILE A 14 -0.76 -0.02 -9.88
C ILE A 14 0.64 -0.56 -10.10
N TRP A 15 1.28 -0.07 -11.15
CA TRP A 15 2.67 -0.34 -11.45
C TRP A 15 3.52 0.87 -11.06
N ASN A 16 4.59 0.65 -10.30
CA ASN A 16 5.52 1.71 -9.93
C ASN A 16 6.96 1.17 -9.83
N GLY A 17 7.88 1.84 -10.53
CA GLY A 17 9.25 1.38 -10.69
C GLY A 17 9.27 0.06 -11.45
N ASP A 18 9.42 -1.05 -10.73
CA ASP A 18 9.48 -2.41 -11.30
C ASP A 18 8.49 -3.39 -10.67
N TYR A 19 7.62 -2.91 -9.76
CA TYR A 19 6.73 -3.77 -8.99
C TYR A 19 5.26 -3.40 -9.17
N TYR A 20 4.41 -4.43 -9.07
CA TYR A 20 2.96 -4.28 -9.02
C TYR A 20 2.48 -4.22 -7.59
N TYR A 21 1.62 -3.24 -7.32
CA TYR A 21 1.01 -2.99 -6.03
C TYR A 21 -0.50 -3.05 -6.16
N VAL A 22 -1.14 -3.86 -5.34
CA VAL A 22 -2.59 -3.81 -5.17
C VAL A 22 -2.90 -2.82 -4.06
N VAL A 23 -3.77 -1.84 -4.37
CA VAL A 23 -4.25 -0.82 -3.43
C VAL A 23 -5.68 -1.12 -3.06
N GLY A 24 -6.00 -0.95 -1.79
CA GLY A 24 -7.26 -1.42 -1.23
C GLY A 24 -7.34 -1.22 0.27
N TYR A 25 -8.49 -1.55 0.84
CA TYR A 25 -8.69 -1.46 2.28
C TYR A 25 -8.16 -2.71 2.98
N SER A 26 -7.40 -2.51 4.04
CA SER A 26 -6.85 -3.58 4.88
C SER A 26 -7.58 -3.63 6.21
N ASP A 27 -8.32 -4.71 6.43
CA ASP A 27 -9.09 -4.91 7.67
C ASP A 27 -8.21 -4.92 8.91
N LYS A 28 -6.97 -5.38 8.78
CA LYS A 28 -5.99 -5.40 9.88
C LYS A 28 -5.62 -4.01 10.39
N HIS A 29 -5.52 -3.05 9.47
CA HIS A 29 -5.08 -1.68 9.78
C HIS A 29 -6.24 -0.69 9.78
N GLU A 30 -7.45 -1.18 9.51
CA GLU A 30 -8.69 -0.41 9.32
C GLU A 30 -8.52 0.81 8.41
N ASN A 31 -7.62 0.70 7.42
CA ASN A 31 -7.20 1.81 6.58
C ASN A 31 -6.79 1.33 5.19
N ILE A 32 -6.66 2.26 4.26
CA ILE A 32 -6.21 1.98 2.90
C ILE A 32 -4.70 1.75 2.91
N GLY A 33 -4.30 0.63 2.30
CA GLY A 33 -2.93 0.21 2.17
C GLY A 33 -2.59 -0.23 0.75
N SER A 34 -1.30 -0.36 0.48
CA SER A 34 -0.79 -0.99 -0.73
C SER A 34 0.03 -2.23 -0.38
N PHE A 35 -0.23 -3.34 -1.06
CA PHE A 35 0.57 -4.54 -0.94
C PHE A 35 1.25 -4.86 -2.27
N ARG A 36 2.52 -5.27 -2.19
CA ARG A 36 3.27 -5.78 -3.33
C ARG A 36 2.74 -7.14 -3.75
N VAL A 37 2.32 -7.27 -5.01
CA VAL A 37 1.78 -8.51 -5.55
C VAL A 37 2.83 -9.63 -5.53
N ASP A 38 4.09 -9.30 -5.81
CA ASP A 38 5.20 -10.26 -5.81
C ASP A 38 5.56 -10.80 -4.42
N ARG A 39 5.08 -10.16 -3.34
CA ARG A 39 5.31 -10.60 -1.96
C ARG A 39 4.17 -11.42 -1.38
N ILE A 40 3.10 -11.62 -2.15
CA ILE A 40 1.97 -12.45 -1.73
C ILE A 40 2.42 -13.91 -1.84
N ALA A 41 2.52 -14.59 -0.69
CA ALA A 41 3.11 -15.92 -0.60
C ALA A 41 2.20 -17.04 -1.17
N ASP A 42 0.89 -16.82 -1.22
CA ASP A 42 -0.10 -17.80 -1.68
C ASP A 42 -1.18 -17.14 -2.54
N THR A 43 -1.90 -17.92 -3.34
CA THR A 43 -2.94 -17.41 -4.23
C THR A 43 -4.08 -16.79 -3.42
N PRO A 44 -4.45 -15.52 -3.66
CA PRO A 44 -5.55 -14.87 -2.95
C PRO A 44 -6.86 -15.65 -3.12
N ARG A 45 -7.57 -15.86 -2.02
CA ARG A 45 -8.90 -16.47 -2.04
C ARG A 45 -9.96 -15.38 -2.11
N VAL A 46 -10.81 -15.44 -3.14
CA VAL A 46 -11.98 -14.56 -3.25
C VAL A 46 -13.02 -14.99 -2.20
N LEU A 47 -13.37 -14.06 -1.32
CA LEU A 47 -14.41 -14.25 -0.30
C LEU A 47 -15.79 -13.91 -0.89
N LYS A 48 -16.85 -14.37 -0.23
CA LYS A 48 -18.23 -14.04 -0.62
C LYS A 48 -18.70 -12.70 -0.04
N ASP A 49 -17.98 -12.20 0.96
CA ASP A 49 -18.28 -10.93 1.61
C ASP A 49 -18.01 -9.78 0.64
N ASP A 50 -18.85 -8.74 0.73
CA ASP A 50 -18.69 -7.56 -0.10
C ASP A 50 -17.42 -6.79 0.28
N ALA A 51 -16.70 -6.31 -0.73
CA ALA A 51 -15.56 -5.45 -0.52
C ALA A 51 -16.00 -4.13 0.14
N VAL A 52 -15.20 -3.64 1.09
CA VAL A 52 -15.40 -2.30 1.67
C VAL A 52 -15.40 -1.29 0.52
N PRO A 53 -16.39 -0.39 0.40
CA PRO A 53 -16.39 0.57 -0.69
C PRO A 53 -15.27 1.59 -0.52
N MET A 54 -14.73 2.07 -1.64
CA MET A 54 -13.76 3.15 -1.64
C MET A 54 -14.37 4.39 -0.94
N PRO A 55 -13.67 5.01 0.03
CA PRO A 55 -14.13 6.22 0.68
C PRO A 55 -14.40 7.33 -0.33
N ALA A 56 -15.47 8.09 -0.10
CA ALA A 56 -15.80 9.23 -0.95
C ALA A 56 -14.65 10.25 -0.95
N GLY A 57 -14.09 10.53 -2.13
CA GLY A 57 -12.97 11.47 -2.28
C GLY A 57 -11.57 10.85 -2.14
N PHE A 58 -11.45 9.52 -2.08
CA PHE A 58 -10.14 8.88 -2.12
C PHE A 58 -9.47 9.06 -3.50
N ASP A 59 -8.40 9.87 -3.57
CA ASP A 59 -7.57 9.99 -4.76
C ASP A 59 -6.41 8.99 -4.70
N LEU A 60 -6.48 8.00 -5.58
CA LEU A 60 -5.43 7.01 -5.77
C LEU A 60 -4.06 7.67 -6.06
N SER A 61 -4.06 8.77 -6.82
CA SER A 61 -2.84 9.50 -7.19
C SER A 61 -2.19 10.18 -5.99
N GLU A 62 -2.99 10.71 -5.06
CA GLU A 62 -2.52 11.31 -3.82
C GLU A 62 -1.97 10.22 -2.86
N PHE A 63 -2.68 9.10 -2.76
CA PHE A 63 -2.23 7.94 -2.00
C PHE A 63 -0.91 7.36 -2.52
N LEU A 64 -0.75 7.27 -3.84
CA LEU A 64 0.49 6.85 -4.47
C LEU A 64 1.65 7.80 -4.16
N LYS A 65 1.43 9.12 -4.25
CA LYS A 65 2.45 10.12 -3.95
C LYS A 65 2.94 10.01 -2.50
N THR A 66 2.03 9.80 -1.56
CA THR A 66 2.34 9.71 -0.12
C THR A 66 2.93 8.36 0.29
N THR A 67 2.54 7.27 -0.37
CA THR A 67 3.00 5.91 -0.03
C THR A 67 4.36 5.57 -0.64
N PHE A 68 4.64 6.03 -1.86
CA PHE A 68 5.85 5.65 -2.60
C PHE A 68 6.99 6.66 -2.54
N ARG A 69 6.70 7.93 -2.30
CA ARG A 69 7.76 8.89 -1.98
C ARG A 69 7.92 8.87 -0.47
N MET A 70 9.05 8.30 -0.04
CA MET A 70 9.46 8.24 1.35
C MET A 70 9.03 9.49 2.12
N PHE A 71 8.38 9.24 3.26
CA PHE A 71 7.93 10.19 4.27
C PHE A 71 6.59 10.87 4.00
N ASN A 72 5.57 10.37 4.70
CA ASN A 72 4.45 11.16 5.19
C ASN A 72 4.91 12.16 6.28
N ARG A 73 6.01 12.90 6.02
CA ARG A 73 6.63 13.87 6.92
C ARG A 73 7.03 15.09 6.09
N LYS A 74 6.98 16.26 6.71
CA LYS A 74 7.38 17.51 6.05
C LYS A 74 8.85 17.41 5.61
N PRO A 75 9.24 18.02 4.48
CA PRO A 75 10.64 18.13 4.10
C PRO A 75 11.45 18.74 5.25
N GLU A 76 12.55 18.10 5.64
CA GLU A 76 13.49 18.59 6.65
C GLU A 76 14.87 18.75 5.98
N THR A 77 15.58 19.84 6.32
CA THR A 77 16.94 20.09 5.85
C THR A 77 17.92 19.29 6.69
N VAL A 78 18.79 18.51 6.04
CA VAL A 78 19.85 17.74 6.70
C VAL A 78 21.22 18.15 6.16
N GLU A 79 22.22 18.16 7.02
CA GLU A 79 23.62 18.44 6.67
C GLU A 79 24.41 17.12 6.76
N LEU A 80 25.10 16.76 5.68
CA LEU A 80 25.93 15.55 5.61
C LEU A 80 27.39 15.93 5.82
N ILE A 81 28.02 15.34 6.85
CA ILE A 81 29.46 15.43 7.05
C ILE A 81 30.08 14.18 6.40
N CYS A 82 30.97 14.39 5.44
CA CYS A 82 31.72 13.31 4.79
C CYS A 82 33.21 13.46 5.13
N ASP A 83 33.77 12.45 5.78
CA ASP A 83 35.23 12.29 5.91
C ASP A 83 35.75 11.47 4.71
N ASN A 84 36.91 11.86 4.19
CA ASN A 84 37.52 11.35 2.94
C ASN A 84 38.41 10.13 3.17
#